data_AF-A0A7C7XWP0-F1
#
_entry.id   AF-A0A7C7XWP0-F1
#
_cell.length_a   1.000
_cell.length_b   1.000
_cell.length_c   1.000
_cell.angle_alpha   90.00
_cell.angle_beta   90.00
_cell.angle_gamma   90.00
#
_symmetry.space_group_name_H-M   'P 1'
#
loop_
_entity.id
_entity.type
_entity.pdbx_description
1 polymer ?
#
loop_
_entity_poly.entity_id
_entity_poly.type
_entity_poly.pdbx_seq_one_letter_code
_entity_poly.pdbx_strand_id
1 'polypeptide(L)'
;MSDGRTIRIDMHNLTEIENVVKDALILAEKYPVRFIVGQGKSSSSQQDLRNRVLTYVENNVSITRRNRSAKSIEVIPQPSAEYLNYQRRTNKWLIILLPIISFFAWLEMR
;
A
#
# COMPACT_ATOMS: atom_id res chain seq x y z
N MET A 1 -14.94 -6.55 0.03
CA MET A 1 -13.88 -6.58 1.06
C MET A 1 -13.00 -7.78 0.74
N SER A 2 -11.69 -7.59 0.54
CA SER A 2 -10.73 -8.71 0.51
C SER A 2 -10.66 -9.26 1.93
N ASP A 3 -10.66 -10.58 2.11
CA ASP A 3 -10.71 -11.33 3.39
C ASP A 3 -9.54 -11.08 4.39
N GLY A 4 -8.96 -9.87 4.43
CA GLY A 4 -7.92 -9.50 5.40
C GLY A 4 -6.59 -10.23 5.25
N ARG A 5 -6.46 -11.15 4.28
CA ARG A 5 -5.24 -11.93 4.07
C ARG A 5 -4.38 -11.31 2.98
N THR A 6 -3.45 -10.46 3.41
CA THR A 6 -2.32 -10.03 2.59
C THR A 6 -1.46 -11.24 2.24
N ILE A 7 -1.20 -11.46 0.96
CA ILE A 7 -0.27 -12.48 0.48
C ILE A 7 1.14 -12.03 0.84
N ARG A 8 1.81 -12.80 1.70
CA ARG A 8 3.18 -12.51 2.13
C ARG A 8 4.16 -13.34 1.30
N ILE A 9 5.10 -12.67 0.64
CA ILE A 9 6.16 -13.32 -0.14
C ILE A 9 7.49 -12.99 0.53
N ASP A 10 8.16 -14.01 1.04
CA ASP A 10 9.51 -13.86 1.56
C ASP A 10 10.50 -13.87 0.39
N MET A 11 11.22 -12.76 0.21
CA MET A 11 12.09 -12.58 -0.95
C MET A 11 13.53 -13.03 -0.68
N HIS A 12 13.85 -13.37 0.57
CA HIS A 12 15.18 -13.81 0.94
C HIS A 12 15.52 -15.13 0.23
N ASN A 13 16.74 -15.23 -0.29
CA ASN A 13 17.26 -16.39 -1.04
C ASN A 13 16.62 -16.65 -2.42
N LEU A 14 15.74 -15.78 -2.92
CA LEU A 14 15.27 -15.87 -4.30
C LEU A 14 16.37 -15.43 -5.28
N THR A 15 16.50 -16.17 -6.38
CA THR A 15 17.44 -15.87 -7.47
C THR A 15 16.79 -14.96 -8.53
N GLU A 16 15.54 -15.24 -8.89
CA GLU A 16 14.78 -14.59 -9.96
C GLU A 16 13.84 -13.49 -9.41
N ILE A 17 14.40 -12.50 -8.72
CA ILE A 17 13.63 -11.48 -7.98
C ILE A 17 12.65 -10.71 -8.87
N GLU A 18 13.08 -10.21 -10.04
CA GLU A 18 12.20 -9.42 -10.90
C GLU A 18 11.01 -10.25 -11.44
N ASN A 19 11.23 -11.52 -11.77
CA ASN A 19 10.17 -12.42 -12.26
C ASN A 19 9.15 -12.73 -11.16
N VAL A 20 9.60 -12.98 -9.93
CA VAL A 20 8.69 -13.18 -8.79
C VAL A 20 7.88 -11.92 -8.51
N VAL A 21 8.50 -10.74 -8.54
CA VAL A 21 7.77 -9.48 -8.35
C VAL A 21 6.74 -9.30 -9.48
N LYS A 22 7.12 -9.53 -10.73
CA LYS A 22 6.22 -9.44 -11.90
C LYS A 22 4.97 -10.29 -11.72
N ASP A 23 5.14 -11.56 -11.40
CA ASP A 23 4.02 -12.50 -11.25
C ASP A 23 3.16 -12.16 -10.02
N ALA A 24 3.81 -11.74 -8.95
CA ALA A 24 3.11 -11.29 -7.75
C ALA A 24 2.30 -10.00 -7.97
N LEU A 25 2.71 -9.11 -8.88
CA LEU A 25 1.93 -7.93 -9.24
C LEU A 25 0.61 -8.28 -9.93
N ILE A 26 0.53 -9.42 -10.64
CA ILE A 26 -0.74 -9.92 -11.20
C ILE A 26 -1.70 -10.28 -10.05
N LEU A 27 -1.20 -10.94 -9.00
CA LEU A 27 -1.99 -11.22 -7.80
C LEU A 27 -2.39 -9.93 -7.07
N ALA A 28 -1.53 -8.91 -7.13
CA ALA A 28 -1.75 -7.60 -6.53
C ALA A 28 -2.90 -6.80 -7.17
N GLU A 29 -3.47 -7.25 -8.29
CA GLU A 29 -4.71 -6.69 -8.84
C GLU A 29 -5.94 -7.11 -8.05
N LYS A 30 -5.90 -8.27 -7.38
CA LYS A 30 -7.05 -8.82 -6.65
C LYS A 30 -6.86 -8.85 -5.13
N TYR A 31 -5.63 -9.05 -4.66
CA TYR A 31 -5.31 -9.21 -3.24
C TYR A 31 -4.13 -8.32 -2.85
N PRO A 32 -4.06 -7.81 -1.60
CA PRO A 32 -2.84 -7.15 -1.14
C PRO A 32 -1.66 -8.13 -1.16
N VAL A 33 -0.52 -7.70 -1.68
CA VAL A 33 0.72 -8.48 -1.70
C VAL A 33 1.81 -7.73 -0.96
N ARG A 34 2.48 -8.40 -0.03
CA ARG A 34 3.58 -7.86 0.77
C ARG A 34 4.85 -8.66 0.54
N PHE A 35 5.82 -8.00 -0.09
CA PHE A 35 7.18 -8.48 -0.27
C PHE A 35 8.00 -8.21 1.00
N ILE A 36 8.62 -9.25 1.55
CA ILE A 36 9.53 -9.16 2.69
C ILE A 36 10.95 -9.14 2.16
N VAL A 37 11.62 -8.01 2.35
CA VAL A 37 12.92 -7.71 1.70
C VAL A 37 14.01 -7.30 2.69
N GLY A 38 13.66 -7.21 3.99
CA GLY A 38 14.56 -6.72 5.02
C GLY A 38 14.88 -5.23 4.88
N GLN A 39 15.88 -4.75 5.64
CA GLN A 39 16.24 -3.32 5.69
C GLN A 39 17.31 -2.91 4.66
N GLY A 40 17.92 -3.87 3.94
CA GLY A 40 19.03 -3.57 3.01
C GLY A 40 20.28 -3.00 3.71
N LYS A 41 20.54 -3.38 4.96
CA LYS A 41 21.75 -2.95 5.70
C LYS A 41 23.02 -3.50 5.06
N SER A 42 24.14 -2.78 5.19
CA SER A 42 25.47 -3.20 4.71
C SER A 42 25.99 -4.52 5.29
N SER A 43 25.38 -5.01 6.37
CA SER A 43 25.67 -6.33 6.95
C SER A 43 24.80 -7.46 6.40
N SER A 44 23.84 -7.17 5.52
CA SER A 44 22.96 -8.14 4.88
C SER A 44 23.67 -8.87 3.75
N SER A 45 23.39 -10.17 3.61
CA SER A 45 23.85 -10.98 2.46
C SER A 45 23.24 -10.52 1.13
N GLN A 46 22.09 -9.83 1.17
CA GLN A 46 21.38 -9.32 0.00
C GLN A 46 21.04 -7.83 0.18
N GLN A 47 22.06 -6.96 0.12
CA GLN A 47 21.91 -5.51 0.30
C GLN A 47 20.97 -4.87 -0.73
N ASP A 48 21.12 -5.26 -2.00
CA ASP A 48 20.39 -4.64 -3.11
C ASP A 48 18.97 -5.18 -3.29
N LEU A 49 18.60 -6.26 -2.60
CA LEU A 49 17.29 -6.89 -2.73
C LEU A 49 16.16 -5.89 -2.56
N ARG A 50 16.24 -5.07 -1.50
CA ARG A 50 15.22 -4.06 -1.22
C ARG A 50 15.10 -3.05 -2.35
N ASN A 51 16.23 -2.56 -2.87
CA ASN A 51 16.23 -1.54 -3.91
C ASN A 51 15.74 -2.12 -5.24
N ARG A 52 16.14 -3.34 -5.60
CA ARG A 52 15.65 -4.03 -6.80
C ARG A 52 14.13 -4.21 -6.80
N VAL A 53 13.58 -4.74 -5.70
CA VAL A 53 12.12 -4.90 -5.54
C VAL A 53 11.42 -3.54 -5.54
N LEU A 54 11.98 -2.55 -4.83
CA LEU A 54 11.40 -1.22 -4.77
C LEU A 54 11.33 -0.55 -6.14
N THR A 55 12.44 -0.53 -6.88
CA THR A 55 12.51 0.07 -8.22
C THR A 55 11.53 -0.62 -9.17
N TYR A 56 11.47 -1.96 -9.14
CA TYR A 56 10.52 -2.69 -9.98
C TYR A 56 9.07 -2.32 -9.65
N VAL A 57 8.69 -2.34 -8.37
CA VAL A 57 7.35 -1.94 -7.93
C VAL A 57 7.07 -0.46 -8.27
N GLU A 58 8.06 0.41 -8.13
CA GLU A 58 7.90 1.83 -8.40
C GLU A 58 7.61 2.15 -9.88
N ASN A 59 8.27 1.42 -10.78
CA ASN A 59 8.12 1.56 -12.23
C ASN A 59 6.79 1.01 -12.75
N ASN A 60 6.17 0.07 -12.03
CA ASN A 60 4.99 -0.66 -12.51
C ASN A 60 3.69 -0.35 -11.72
N VAL A 61 3.78 0.28 -10.56
CA VAL A 61 2.63 0.49 -9.66
C VAL A 61 2.53 1.96 -9.23
N SER A 62 1.32 2.52 -9.28
CA SER A 62 1.04 3.89 -8.85
C SER A 62 1.32 4.09 -7.35
N ILE A 63 1.72 5.31 -6.97
CA ILE A 63 2.05 5.62 -5.56
C ILE A 63 0.92 5.35 -4.58
N THR A 64 -0.32 5.56 -5.00
CA THR A 64 -1.53 5.34 -4.21
C THR A 64 -1.78 3.88 -3.84
N ARG A 65 -1.15 2.94 -4.55
CA ARG A 65 -1.26 1.50 -4.33
C ARG A 65 -0.07 0.91 -3.59
N ARG A 66 0.92 1.73 -3.21
CA ARG A 66 2.18 1.25 -2.60
C ARG A 66 2.26 1.68 -1.14
N ASN A 67 2.49 0.73 -0.25
CA ASN A 67 2.84 0.97 1.15
C ASN A 67 4.25 0.45 1.43
N ARG A 68 5.03 1.20 2.20
CA ARG A 68 6.42 0.85 2.52
C ARG A 68 6.60 0.79 4.02
N SER A 69 7.28 -0.24 4.48
CA SER A 69 7.82 -0.31 5.83
C SER A 69 9.34 -0.46 5.77
N ALA A 70 9.98 -0.44 6.94
CA ALA A 70 11.42 -0.66 7.02
C ALA A 70 11.86 -2.03 6.46
N LYS A 71 10.99 -3.06 6.52
CA LYS A 71 11.32 -4.45 6.17
C LYS A 71 10.47 -5.03 5.03
N SER A 72 9.53 -4.26 4.50
CA SER A 72 8.58 -4.77 3.50
C SER A 72 8.13 -3.69 2.53
N ILE A 73 7.72 -4.14 1.35
CA ILE A 73 7.05 -3.34 0.34
C ILE A 73 5.71 -4.03 0.08
N GLU A 74 4.61 -3.29 0.21
CA GLU A 74 3.26 -3.80 0.02
C GLU A 74 2.58 -3.10 -1.14
N VAL A 75 1.90 -3.88 -1.97
CA VAL A 75 1.08 -3.41 -3.08
C VAL A 75 -0.36 -3.81 -2.79
N ILE A 76 -1.24 -2.83 -2.75
CA ILE A 76 -2.69 -3.04 -2.55
C ILE A 76 -3.41 -3.07 -3.91
N PRO A 77 -4.55 -3.78 -3.99
CA PRO A 77 -5.35 -3.82 -5.21
C PRO A 77 -5.89 -2.45 -5.59
N GLN A 78 -6.17 -2.29 -6.90
CA GLN A 78 -6.91 -1.11 -7.37
C GLN A 78 -8.23 -1.02 -6.61
N PRO A 79 -8.56 0.12 -6.00
CA PRO A 79 -9.88 0.32 -5.44
C PRO A 79 -10.93 0.20 -6.55
N SER A 80 -12.02 -0.53 -6.29
CA SER A 80 -13.11 -0.62 -7.27
C SER A 80 -13.73 0.76 -7.51
N ALA A 81 -14.31 0.97 -8.69
CA ALA A 81 -15.01 2.21 -9.01
C ALA A 81 -16.11 2.54 -7.96
N GLU A 82 -16.77 1.50 -7.45
CA GLU A 82 -17.76 1.61 -6.39
C GLU A 82 -17.16 2.12 -5.07
N TYR A 83 -16.01 1.58 -4.66
CA TYR A 83 -15.30 2.06 -3.46
C TYR A 83 -14.85 3.51 -3.62
N LEU A 84 -14.32 3.89 -4.80
CA LEU A 84 -13.92 5.26 -5.08
C LEU A 84 -15.11 6.23 -5.03
N ASN A 85 -16.25 5.83 -5.58
CA ASN A 85 -17.47 6.63 -5.55
C ASN A 85 -18.02 6.77 -4.12
N TYR A 86 -17.99 5.70 -3.34
CA TYR A 86 -18.33 5.74 -1.92
C TYR A 86 -17.43 6.72 -1.16
N GLN A 87 -16.11 6.60 -1.32
CA GLN A 87 -15.13 7.48 -0.66
C GLN A 87 -15.31 8.96 -1.05
N ARG A 88 -15.61 9.25 -2.32
CA ARG A 88 -15.92 10.62 -2.77
C ARG A 88 -17.18 11.15 -2.09
N ARG A 89 -18.23 10.34 -2.01
CA ARG A 89 -19.49 10.73 -1.35
C ARG A 89 -19.27 10.99 0.14
N THR A 90 -18.55 10.13 0.85
CA THR A 90 -18.24 10.31 2.28
C THR A 90 -17.38 11.56 2.51
N ASN A 91 -16.36 11.78 1.68
CA ASN A 91 -15.50 12.98 1.79
C ASN A 91 -16.29 14.27 1.59
N LYS A 92 -17.26 14.27 0.65
CA LYS A 92 -18.16 15.41 0.45
C LYS A 92 -18.96 15.73 1.71
N TRP A 93 -19.50 14.71 2.38
CA TRP A 93 -20.23 14.89 3.65
C TRP A 93 -19.34 15.39 4.78
N LEU A 94 -18.12 14.84 4.91
CA LEU A 94 -17.15 15.30 5.90
C LEU A 94 -16.85 16.80 5.73
N ILE A 95 -16.59 17.25 4.50
CA ILE A 95 -16.31 18.67 4.23
C ILE A 95 -17.48 19.59 4.60
N ILE A 96 -18.72 19.12 4.46
CA ILE A 96 -19.92 19.90 4.82
C ILE A 96 -20.15 19.90 6.34
N LEU A 97 -20.03 18.73 6.99
CA LEU A 97 -20.39 18.56 8.39
C LEU A 97 -19.32 19.09 9.34
N LEU A 98 -18.04 18.93 9.01
CA LEU A 98 -16.92 19.31 9.86
C LEU A 98 -16.93 20.81 10.26
N PRO A 99 -17.15 21.79 9.37
CA PRO A 99 -17.25 23.19 9.78
C PRO A 99 -18.49 23.48 10.65
N ILE A 100 -19.61 22.79 10.40
CA ILE A 100 -20.84 22.94 11.19
C ILE A 100 -20.62 22.45 12.63
N ILE A 101 -20.06 21.24 12.78
CA ILE A 101 -19.75 20.66 14.09
C ILE A 101 -18.72 21.51 14.82
N SER A 102 -17.66 21.95 14.14
CA SER A 102 -16.65 22.85 14.72
C SER A 102 -17.26 24.17 15.21
N PHE A 103 -18.23 24.71 14.48
CA PHE A 103 -18.94 25.93 14.89
C PHE A 103 -19.77 25.70 16.16
N PHE A 104 -20.50 24.60 16.26
CA PHE A 104 -21.25 24.28 17.48
C PHE A 104 -20.35 23.96 18.68
N ALA A 105 -19.25 23.23 18.46
CA ALA A 105 -18.26 22.97 19.51
C ALA A 105 -17.64 24.28 20.04
N TRP A 106 -17.37 25.24 19.15
CA TRP A 106 -16.89 26.57 19.55
C TRP A 106 -17.93 27.35 20.35
N LEU A 107 -19.22 27.26 20.00
CA LEU A 107 -20.30 27.90 20.76
C LEU A 107 -20.44 27.32 22.18
N GLU A 108 -20.27 26.00 22.34
CA GLU A 108 -20.32 25.35 23.66
C GLU A 108 -19.15 25.76 24.57
N MET A 109 -17.99 26.09 23.99
CA MET A 109 -16.82 26.55 24.73
C MET A 109 -16.87 28.03 25.14
N ARG A 110 -17.90 28.77 24.73
CA ARG A 110 -18.06 30.21 25.01
C ARG A 110 -19.13 30.46 26.06
#